data_AF-A0AAN4Z9K9-F1
#
_entry.id   AF-A0AAN4Z9K9-F1
#
_cell.length_a   1.000
_cell.length_b   1.000
_cell.length_c   1.000
_cell.angle_alpha   90.00
_cell.angle_beta   90.00
_cell.angle_gamma   90.00
#
_symmetry.space_group_name_H-M   'P 1'
#
loop_
_entity.id
_entity.type
_entity.pdbx_description
1 polymer ?
#
loop_
_entity_poly.entity_id
_entity_poly.type
_entity_poly.pdbx_seq_one_letter_code
_entity_poly.pdbx_strand_id
1 'polypeptide(L)'
;SLILLLLLGAVQSAKIAIFLYPLSNSHVIFTIRVAEELAQDHEVVIIRPNANPTASTLVSKHPRVREIRTAGCFNAFSDYKDAEKKQV
;
A
#
# COMPACT_ATOMS: atom_id res chain seq x y z
N SER A 1 -23.86 -19.15 27.01
CA SER A 1 -23.66 -18.51 25.68
C SER A 1 -22.21 -18.49 25.25
N LEU A 2 -21.63 -19.66 24.93
CA LEU A 2 -20.26 -19.78 24.40
C LEU A 2 -20.19 -19.43 22.90
N ILE A 3 -21.25 -19.80 22.15
CA ILE A 3 -21.40 -19.51 20.72
C ILE A 3 -21.43 -18.01 20.45
N LEU A 4 -22.08 -17.22 21.31
CA LEU A 4 -22.13 -15.75 21.18
C LEU A 4 -20.74 -15.11 21.38
N LEU A 5 -19.93 -15.63 22.30
CA LEU A 5 -18.55 -15.17 22.53
C LEU A 5 -17.62 -15.56 21.38
N LEU A 6 -17.78 -16.76 20.80
CA LEU A 6 -17.05 -17.19 19.60
C LEU A 6 -17.43 -16.36 18.36
N LEU A 7 -18.71 -16.02 18.20
CA LEU A 7 -19.19 -15.15 17.13
C LEU A 7 -18.68 -13.71 17.28
N LEU A 8 -18.53 -13.21 18.51
CA LEU A 8 -17.94 -11.88 18.75
C LEU A 8 -16.44 -11.84 18.46
N GLY A 9 -15.71 -12.95 18.66
CA GLY A 9 -14.29 -13.06 18.29
C GLY A 9 -14.04 -13.17 16.79
N ALA A 10 -14.97 -13.75 16.03
CA ALA A 10 -14.84 -13.99 14.58
C ALA A 10 -14.99 -12.73 13.71
N VAL A 11 -15.38 -11.57 14.28
CA VAL A 11 -15.75 -10.35 13.53
C VAL A 11 -14.71 -9.23 13.69
N GLN A 12 -13.50 -9.54 14.15
CA GLN A 12 -12.51 -8.50 14.42
C GLN A 12 -11.76 -8.06 13.15
N SER A 13 -12.42 -7.22 12.35
CA SER A 13 -11.78 -6.51 11.23
C SER A 13 -10.89 -5.39 11.76
N ALA A 14 -9.57 -5.53 11.63
CA ALA A 14 -8.63 -4.46 11.91
C ALA A 14 -8.64 -3.38 10.80
N LYS A 15 -8.19 -2.17 11.17
CA LYS A 15 -7.88 -1.08 10.23
C LYS A 15 -6.37 -0.96 10.09
N ILE A 16 -5.86 -1.20 8.88
CA ILE A 16 -4.43 -1.29 8.61
C ILE A 16 -4.01 -0.14 7.71
N ALA A 17 -2.98 0.61 8.13
CA ALA A 17 -2.36 1.65 7.32
C ALA A 17 -0.97 1.19 6.86
N ILE A 18 -0.73 1.22 5.55
CA ILE A 18 0.55 0.87 4.93
C ILE A 18 1.17 2.13 4.35
N PHE A 19 2.34 2.52 4.84
CA PHE A 19 3.10 3.64 4.30
C PHE A 19 4.10 3.13 3.28
N LEU A 20 4.01 3.65 2.05
CA LEU A 20 4.86 3.21 0.96
C LEU A 20 5.45 4.41 0.24
N TYR A 21 6.76 4.36 0.00
CA TYR A 21 7.45 5.30 -0.88
C TYR A 21 7.70 4.64 -2.25
N PRO A 22 6.97 5.03 -3.32
CA PRO A 22 6.93 4.27 -4.56
C PRO A 22 8.10 4.65 -5.48
N LEU A 23 9.30 4.13 -5.21
CA LEU A 23 10.49 4.32 -6.05
C LEU A 23 10.58 3.30 -7.20
N SER A 24 10.16 2.06 -6.94
CA SER A 24 10.19 0.95 -7.91
C SER A 24 8.81 0.35 -8.12
N ASN A 25 8.50 -0.03 -9.38
CA ASN A 25 7.27 -0.72 -9.73
C ASN A 25 7.12 -2.05 -8.97
N SER A 26 8.20 -2.83 -8.84
CA SER A 26 8.15 -4.13 -8.15
C SER A 26 7.75 -3.99 -6.69
N HIS A 27 8.24 -2.94 -6.03
CA HIS A 27 7.92 -2.66 -4.63
C HIS A 27 6.44 -2.28 -4.47
N VAL A 28 5.91 -1.46 -5.38
CA VAL A 28 4.48 -1.13 -5.40
C VAL A 28 3.61 -2.35 -5.66
N ILE A 29 3.96 -3.20 -6.63
CA ILE A 29 3.19 -4.42 -6.93
C ILE A 29 3.17 -5.34 -5.71
N PHE A 30 4.33 -5.58 -5.09
CA PHE A 30 4.42 -6.42 -3.90
C PHE A 30 3.55 -5.88 -2.77
N THR A 31 3.64 -4.59 -2.46
CA THR A 31 2.81 -3.98 -1.41
C THR A 31 1.32 -4.07 -1.71
N ILE A 32 0.91 -3.87 -2.97
CA ILE A 32 -0.49 -4.04 -3.38
C ILE A 32 -0.94 -5.48 -3.12
N ARG A 33 -0.14 -6.50 -3.49
CA ARG A 33 -0.50 -7.91 -3.24
C ARG A 33 -0.64 -8.21 -1.77
N VAL A 34 0.30 -7.73 -0.95
CA VAL A 34 0.20 -7.88 0.51
C VAL A 34 -1.06 -7.21 1.06
N ALA A 35 -1.39 -6.01 0.57
CA ALA A 35 -2.61 -5.31 0.97
C ALA A 35 -3.88 -6.07 0.56
N GLU A 36 -3.89 -6.69 -0.62
CA GLU A 36 -5.00 -7.52 -1.10
C GLU A 36 -5.22 -8.76 -0.23
N GLU A 37 -4.15 -9.44 0.17
CA GLU A 37 -4.22 -10.58 1.10
C GLU A 37 -4.72 -10.16 2.49
N LEU A 38 -4.24 -9.03 3.02
CA LEU A 38 -4.72 -8.50 4.30
C LEU A 38 -6.19 -8.06 4.23
N ALA A 39 -6.63 -7.61 3.05
CA ALA A 39 -7.98 -7.10 2.85
C ALA A 39 -9.06 -8.19 2.78
N GLN A 40 -8.67 -9.47 2.83
CA GLN A 40 -9.62 -10.59 3.00
C GLN A 40 -10.45 -10.40 4.28
N ASP A 41 -9.79 -10.06 5.39
CA ASP A 41 -10.42 -9.91 6.70
C ASP A 41 -10.37 -8.48 7.26
N HIS A 42 -9.54 -7.60 6.70
CA HIS A 42 -9.27 -6.27 7.25
C HIS A 42 -9.62 -5.12 6.29
N GLU A 43 -9.78 -3.92 6.84
CA GLU A 43 -9.82 -2.69 6.04
C GLU A 43 -8.41 -2.16 5.88
N VAL A 44 -7.96 -1.95 4.64
CA VAL A 44 -6.58 -1.56 4.35
C VAL A 44 -6.54 -0.22 3.64
N VAL A 45 -5.68 0.68 4.10
CA VAL A 45 -5.35 1.93 3.43
C VAL A 45 -3.86 1.98 3.11
N ILE A 46 -3.53 2.20 1.84
CA ILE A 46 -2.16 2.45 1.38
C ILE A 46 -1.98 3.97 1.26
N ILE A 47 -1.04 4.52 2.02
CA ILE A 47 -0.68 5.93 2.01
C ILE A 47 0.65 6.06 1.29
N ARG A 48 0.63 6.74 0.12
CA ARG A 48 1.84 6.91 -0.69
C ARG A 48 1.83 8.19 -1.52
N PRO A 49 2.96 8.86 -1.68
CA PRO A 49 3.04 10.04 -2.53
C PRO A 49 3.06 9.68 -4.02
N ASN A 50 2.76 10.67 -4.87
CA ASN A 50 3.01 10.58 -6.31
C ASN A 50 4.49 10.90 -6.58
N ALA A 51 5.34 9.86 -6.58
CA ALA A 51 6.77 9.98 -6.82
C ALA A 51 7.16 9.41 -8.20
N ASN A 52 7.18 8.09 -8.36
CA ASN A 52 7.41 7.44 -9.65
C ASN A 52 6.13 7.50 -10.53
N PRO A 53 6.15 8.14 -11.72
CA PRO A 53 4.97 8.25 -12.59
C PRO A 53 4.43 6.89 -13.04
N THR A 54 5.31 5.94 -13.37
CA THR A 54 4.92 4.59 -13.78
C THR A 54 4.34 3.80 -12.62
N ALA A 55 4.93 3.89 -11.44
CA ALA A 55 4.41 3.18 -10.27
C ALA A 55 3.11 3.80 -9.73
N SER A 56 2.83 5.06 -10.11
CA SER A 56 1.63 5.78 -9.70
C SER A 56 0.36 5.27 -10.39
N THR A 57 0.47 4.65 -11.57
CA THR A 57 -0.67 4.08 -12.31
C THR A 57 -1.09 2.70 -11.78
N LEU A 58 -0.21 2.02 -11.06
CA LEU A 58 -0.50 0.75 -10.40
C LEU A 58 -1.45 1.02 -9.24
N VAL A 59 -2.57 0.31 -9.13
CA VAL A 59 -3.54 0.44 -8.03
C VAL A 59 -4.16 -0.93 -7.76
N SER A 60 -4.56 -1.20 -6.51
CA SER A 60 -5.36 -2.39 -6.21
C SER A 60 -6.76 -2.25 -6.80
N LYS A 61 -7.33 -3.39 -7.23
CA LYS A 61 -8.75 -3.49 -7.63
C LYS A 61 -9.64 -4.02 -6.50
N HIS A 62 -9.06 -4.35 -5.35
CA HIS A 62 -9.79 -4.94 -4.24
C HIS A 62 -10.66 -3.89 -3.53
N PRO A 63 -11.96 -4.14 -3.29
CA PRO A 63 -12.90 -3.12 -2.80
C PRO A 63 -12.59 -2.63 -1.37
N ARG A 64 -11.88 -3.43 -0.58
CA ARG A 64 -11.47 -3.10 0.80
C ARG A 64 -10.07 -2.47 0.90
N VAL A 65 -9.38 -2.29 -0.23
CA VAL A 65 -8.09 -1.60 -0.29
C VAL A 65 -8.33 -0.19 -0.82
N ARG A 66 -8.01 0.82 -0.01
CA ARG A 66 -8.09 2.24 -0.40
C ARG A 66 -6.69 2.81 -0.54
N GLU A 67 -6.56 3.80 -1.42
CA GLU A 67 -5.31 4.54 -1.56
C GLU A 67 -5.49 6.03 -1.26
N ILE A 68 -4.55 6.57 -0.50
CA ILE A 68 -4.42 8.00 -0.25
C ILE A 68 -3.12 8.46 -0.91
N ARG A 69 -3.26 9.40 -1.84
CA ARG A 69 -2.12 10.02 -2.53
C ARG A 69 -1.76 11.35 -1.88
N THR A 70 -0.53 11.46 -1.40
CA THR A 70 0.00 12.69 -0.81
C THR A 70 0.79 13.49 -1.85
N ALA A 71 0.66 14.81 -1.80
CA ALA A 71 1.51 15.73 -2.54
C ALA A 71 2.82 15.97 -1.77
N GLY A 72 3.93 16.28 -2.47
CA GLY A 72 5.13 16.84 -1.82
C GLY A 72 6.41 16.01 -1.86
N CYS A 73 6.52 14.99 -2.72
CA CYS A 73 7.75 14.18 -2.84
C CYS A 73 8.25 14.05 -4.30
N PHE A 74 8.11 15.13 -5.07
CA PHE A 74 8.45 15.14 -6.50
C PHE A 74 9.95 14.94 -6.76
N ASN A 75 10.82 15.44 -5.88
CA ASN A 75 12.27 15.44 -6.12
C ASN A 75 12.96 14.13 -5.73
N ALA A 76 12.41 13.37 -4.78
CA ALA A 76 13.10 12.17 -4.30
C ALA A 76 13.09 11.00 -5.31
N PHE A 77 12.20 11.03 -6.31
CA PHE A 77 12.29 10.08 -7.43
C PHE A 77 13.44 10.43 -8.41
N SER A 78 13.63 11.71 -8.73
CA SER A 78 14.78 12.13 -9.55
C SER A 78 16.09 11.86 -8.84
N ASP A 79 16.19 12.18 -7.55
CA ASP A 79 17.39 11.94 -6.75
C ASP A 79 17.75 10.45 -6.70
N TYR A 80 16.75 9.59 -6.55
CA TYR A 80 16.93 8.13 -6.62
C TYR A 80 17.47 7.68 -7.98
N LYS A 81 16.93 8.21 -9.08
CA LYS A 81 17.39 7.86 -10.43
C LYS A 81 18.80 8.34 -10.74
N ASP A 82 19.17 9.50 -10.21
CA ASP A 82 20.54 10.01 -10.36
C ASP A 82 21.54 9.22 -9.51
N ALA A 83 21.14 8.72 -8.34
CA ALA A 83 21.95 7.81 -7.55
C ALA A 83 22.15 6.45 -8.26
N GLU A 84 21.08 5.88 -8.84
CA GLU A 84 21.14 4.62 -9.60
C GLU A 84 22.13 4.71 -10.78
N LYS A 85 22.12 5.83 -11.52
CA LYS A 85 23.05 6.07 -12.63
C LYS A 85 24.51 6.19 -12.20
N LYS A 86 24.78 6.69 -11.00
CA LYS A 86 26.15 6.86 -10.47
C LYS A 86 26.77 5.55 -9.96
N GLN A 87 25.96 4.50 -9.79
CA GLN A 87 26.40 3.18 -9.36
C GLN A 87 26.74 2.24 -10.52
N VAL A 88 26.48 2.66 -11.76
CA VAL A 88 26.82 1.95 -13.02
C VAL A 88 28.03 2.62 -13.65
#